data_AF-A0A8H5EM80-F1
#
_entry.id   AF-A0A8H5EM80-F1
#
_cell.length_a   1.000
_cell.length_b   1.000
_cell.length_c   1.000
_cell.angle_alpha   90.00
_cell.angle_beta   90.00
_cell.angle_gamma   90.00
#
_symmetry.space_group_name_H-M   'P 1'
#
loop_
_entity.id
_entity.type
_entity.pdbx_description
1 polymer ?
#
loop_
_entity_poly.entity_id
_entity_poly.type
_entity_poly.pdbx_seq_one_letter_code
_entity_poly.pdbx_strand_id
1 'polypeptide(L)' 'MFAASRIQRRAFSATARDLSKVTVLGAAGGIGQPLSLLLKMNPRVTDLALYDIRGGP' A
#
# COMPACT_ATOMS: atom_id res chain seq x y z
N MET A 1 42.09 -32.51 -5.83
CA MET A 1 40.94 -32.40 -6.76
C MET A 1 39.80 -33.22 -6.17
N PHE A 2 38.69 -32.71 -5.63
CA PHE A 2 37.98 -31.43 -5.71
C PHE A 2 37.16 -31.26 -4.42
N ALA A 3 37.08 -30.04 -3.87
CA ALA A 3 36.15 -29.74 -2.77
C ALA A 3 34.82 -29.24 -3.37
N ALA A 4 33.71 -29.89 -3.03
CA ALA A 4 32.39 -29.51 -3.50
C ALA A 4 31.99 -28.16 -2.90
N SER A 5 31.79 -27.16 -3.76
CA SER A 5 31.13 -25.89 -3.45
C SER A 5 29.72 -26.19 -2.95
N ARG A 6 29.46 -26.01 -1.66
CA ARG A 6 28.09 -26.02 -1.11
C ARG A 6 27.38 -24.78 -1.67
N ILE A 7 26.47 -24.98 -2.63
CA ILE A 7 25.56 -23.93 -3.08
C ILE A 7 24.70 -23.53 -1.88
N GLN A 8 25.07 -22.43 -1.23
CA GLN A 8 24.33 -21.86 -0.11
C GLN A 8 23.00 -21.34 -0.65
N ARG A 9 21.92 -22.11 -0.48
CA ARG A 9 20.56 -21.65 -0.78
C ARG A 9 20.32 -20.40 0.08
N ARG A 10 20.19 -19.23 -0.56
CA ARG A 10 19.82 -17.99 0.13
C ARG A 10 18.50 -18.22 0.84
N ALA A 11 18.52 -18.28 2.18
CA ALA A 11 17.30 -18.32 2.97
C ALA A 11 16.61 -16.95 2.84
N PHE A 12 15.41 -16.93 2.28
CA PHE A 12 14.61 -15.72 2.18
C PHE A 12 14.00 -15.44 3.56
N SER A 13 14.52 -14.45 4.28
CA SER A 13 13.91 -13.96 5.51
C SER A 13 12.76 -13.01 5.13
N ALA A 14 11.53 -13.34 5.52
CA ALA A 14 10.36 -12.51 5.30
C ALA A 14 9.65 -12.27 6.64
N THR A 15 9.44 -11.00 6.99
CA THR A 15 8.59 -10.59 8.11
C THR A 15 7.21 -10.21 7.59
N ALA A 16 6.18 -10.34 8.43
CA ALA A 16 4.86 -9.79 8.11
C ALA A 16 4.99 -8.27 7.93
N ARG A 17 4.54 -7.76 6.77
CA ARG A 17 4.52 -6.32 6.48
C ARG A 17 3.19 -5.75 6.95
N ASP A 18 3.24 -4.65 7.70
CA ASP A 18 2.04 -3.88 8.05
C ASP A 18 1.64 -3.02 6.85
N LEU A 19 0.80 -3.60 5.97
CA LEU A 19 0.32 -2.95 4.76
C LEU A 19 -1.14 -2.54 4.95
N SER A 20 -1.38 -1.26 5.22
CA SER A 20 -2.74 -0.72 5.24
C SER A 20 -3.12 -0.20 3.86
N LYS A 21 -4.14 -0.82 3.26
CA LYS A 21 -4.82 -0.33 2.07
C LYS A 21 -6.08 0.41 2.47
N VAL A 22 -6.20 1.66 2.03
CA VAL A 22 -7.30 2.56 2.41
C VAL A 22 -8.02 3.02 1.16
N THR A 23 -9.35 3.10 1.23
CA THR A 23 -10.18 3.66 0.15
C THR A 23 -11.01 4.81 0.69
N VAL A 24 -11.04 5.93 -0.03
CA VAL A 24 -11.93 7.07 0.27
C VAL A 24 -13.13 7.01 -0.68
N LEU A 25 -14.34 6.90 -0.12
CA LEU A 25 -15.60 7.03 -0.85
C LEU A 25 -16.06 8.50 -0.81
N GLY A 26 -16.38 9.09 -1.95
CA GLY A 26 -16.68 10.52 -2.06
C GLY A 26 -15.43 11.39 -2.20
N ALA A 27 -14.38 10.86 -2.84
CA ALA A 27 -13.07 11.51 -2.94
C ALA A 27 -13.08 12.84 -3.72
N ALA A 28 -14.09 13.08 -4.58
CA ALA A 28 -14.21 14.32 -5.34
C ALA A 28 -14.97 15.43 -4.58
N GLY A 29 -15.58 15.12 -3.44
CA GLY A 29 -16.29 16.10 -2.61
C GLY A 29 -15.36 17.07 -1.86
N GLY A 30 -15.93 18.15 -1.31
CA GLY A 30 -15.18 19.19 -0.59
C GLY A 30 -14.41 18.68 0.64
N ILE A 31 -14.81 17.54 1.20
CA ILE A 31 -14.11 16.85 2.32
C ILE A 31 -13.19 15.74 1.79
N GLY A 32 -13.66 14.98 0.80
CA GLY A 32 -12.91 13.85 0.25
C GLY A 32 -11.57 14.26 -0.36
N GLN A 33 -11.53 15.42 -1.03
CA GLN A 33 -10.29 15.95 -1.62
C GLN A 33 -9.21 16.25 -0.57
N PRO A 34 -9.45 17.11 0.45
CA PRO A 34 -8.43 17.38 1.46
C PRO A 34 -8.09 16.15 2.30
N LEU A 35 -9.07 15.28 2.61
CA LEU A 35 -8.82 14.03 3.34
C LEU A 35 -7.88 13.10 2.55
N SER A 36 -8.08 12.98 1.24
CA SER A 36 -7.25 12.15 0.37
C SER A 36 -5.80 12.62 0.34
N LEU A 37 -5.57 13.95 0.35
CA LEU A 37 -4.22 14.52 0.44
C LEU A 37 -3.56 14.22 1.78
N LEU A 38 -4.30 14.34 2.90
CA LEU A 38 -3.79 13.99 4.22
C LEU A 38 -3.45 12.49 4.33
N LEU A 39 -4.32 11.62 3.82
CA LEU A 39 -4.08 10.17 3.81
C LEU A 39 -2.87 9.79 2.93
N LYS A 40 -2.64 10.51 1.84
CA LYS A 40 -1.46 10.29 0.98
C LYS A 40 -0.14 10.60 1.70
N MET A 41 -0.15 11.52 2.66
CA MET A 41 1.02 11.85 3.49
C MET A 41 1.16 10.93 4.71
N ASN A 42 0.15 10.12 5.04
CA ASN A 42 0.18 9.27 6.20
C ASN A 42 1.09 8.04 5.95
N PRO A 43 2.19 7.87 6.72
CA PRO A 43 3.14 6.77 6.50
C PRO A 43 2.56 5.39 6.78
N ARG A 44 1.41 5.31 7.47
CA ARG A 44 0.71 4.04 7.70
C ARG A 44 -0.07 3.58 6.47
N VAL A 45 -0.40 4.49 5.55
CA VAL A 45 -1.18 4.16 4.35
C VAL A 45 -0.22 3.73 3.25
N THR A 46 -0.28 2.45 2.90
CA THR A 46 0.59 1.86 1.88
C THR A 46 -0.01 1.90 0.49
N ASP A 47 -1.35 1.88 0.41
CA ASP A 47 -2.10 2.03 -0.83
C ASP A 47 -3.34 2.88 -0.53
N LEU A 48 -3.56 3.91 -1.35
CA LEU A 48 -4.70 4.81 -1.24
C LEU A 48 -5.48 4.78 -2.55
N ALA A 49 -6.68 4.20 -2.50
CA ALA A 49 -7.64 4.22 -3.60
C ALA A 49 -8.69 5.31 -3.39
N LEU A 50 -9.08 5.97 -4.48
CA LEU A 50 -10.08 7.03 -4.46
C LEU A 50 -11.28 6.58 -5.29
N TYR A 51 -12.48 6.69 -4.72
CA TYR A 51 -13.72 6.33 -5.39
C TYR A 51 -14.74 7.44 -5.21
N ASP A 52 -15.43 7.77 -6.28
CA ASP A 52 -16.48 8.78 -6.31
C ASP A 52 -17.52 8.41 -7.37
N ILE A 53 -18.78 8.75 -7.13
CA ILE A 53 -19.88 8.52 -8.06
C ILE A 53 -20.33 9.89 -8.56
N ARG A 54 -20.06 10.19 -9.83
CA ARG A 54 -20.62 11.39 -10.47
C ARG A 54 -22.12 11.22 -10.72
N GLY A 55 -22.91 12.20 -10.27
CA GLY A 55 -24.33 12.26 -10.60
C GLY A 55 -25.18 11.17 -9.95
N GLY A 56 -24.79 10.69 -8.76
CA GLY A 56 -25.72 9.98 -7.88
C GLY A 56 -26.94 10.89 -7.56
N PRO A 57 -28.10 10.30 -7.20
CA PRO A 57 -29.31 11.06 -6.92
C PRO A 57 -29.11 12.16 -5.87
#